data_AF-A0A8H5A298-F1
#
_entry.id   AF-A0A8H5A298-F1
#
_cell.length_a   1.000
_cell.length_b   1.000
_cell.length_c   1.000
_cell.angle_alpha   90.00
_cell.angle_beta   90.00
_cell.angle_gamma   90.00
#
_symmetry.space_group_name_H-M   'P 1'
#
loop_
_entity.id
_entity.type
_entity.pdbx_description
1 polymer ?
#
loop_
_entity_poly.entity_id
_entity_poly.type
_entity_poly.pdbx_seq_one_letter_code
_entity_poly.pdbx_strand_id
1 'polypeptide(L)'
;DNLVVIDADDLLDNPEKTIRLYCEKTGIDFKPEMLEWNDEDCNYATIAFQKWNGWHNDAIKSSALRPRTHHQTMTTESEDKEWTAKYGPEAQKVIRKTVEDNVADYEYLKQFALPI
;
A
#
# COMPACT_ATOMS: atom_id res chain seq x y z
N ASP A 1 -23.39 -0.30 -3.30
CA ASP A 1 -23.07 0.94 -4.06
C ASP A 1 -22.19 1.93 -3.30
N ASN A 2 -22.06 1.86 -1.96
CA ASN A 2 -21.18 2.75 -1.16
C ASN A 2 -19.79 2.15 -0.86
N LEU A 3 -19.33 1.19 -1.67
CA LEU A 3 -18.04 0.53 -1.46
C LEU A 3 -16.96 1.28 -2.26
N VAL A 4 -15.89 1.69 -1.57
CA VAL A 4 -14.71 2.29 -2.20
C VAL A 4 -13.51 1.43 -1.83
N VAL A 5 -12.96 0.72 -2.82
CA VAL A 5 -11.77 -0.11 -2.66
C VAL A 5 -10.65 0.49 -3.49
N ILE A 6 -9.48 0.65 -2.89
CA ILE A 6 -8.28 1.12 -3.56
C ILE A 6 -7.33 -0.07 -3.64
N ASP A 7 -6.79 -0.33 -4.83
CA ASP A 7 -5.65 -1.24 -4.98
C ASP A 7 -4.36 -0.52 -4.57
N ALA A 8 -3.51 -1.22 -3.83
CA ALA A 8 -2.28 -0.64 -3.28
C ALA A 8 -1.26 -0.31 -4.38
N ASP A 9 -1.16 -1.12 -5.43
CA ASP A 9 -0.26 -0.83 -6.55
C ASP A 9 -0.74 0.40 -7.31
N ASP A 10 -2.05 0.53 -7.54
CA ASP A 10 -2.62 1.71 -8.20
C ASP A 10 -2.39 3.00 -7.41
N LEU A 11 -2.50 2.94 -6.07
CA LEU A 11 -2.17 4.07 -5.20
C LEU A 11 -0.68 4.43 -5.28
N LEU A 12 0.20 3.43 -5.28
CA LEU A 12 1.65 3.67 -5.32
C LEU A 12 2.12 4.14 -6.70
N ASP A 13 1.45 3.72 -7.78
CA ASP A 13 1.77 4.09 -9.15
C ASP A 13 1.18 5.46 -9.53
N ASN A 14 -0.05 5.77 -9.08
CA ASN A 14 -0.77 6.99 -9.44
C ASN A 14 -1.43 7.68 -8.23
N PRO A 15 -0.66 8.09 -7.20
CA PRO A 15 -1.20 8.52 -5.91
C PRO A 15 -2.20 9.67 -6.00
N GLU A 16 -1.92 10.70 -6.81
CA GLU A 16 -2.84 11.84 -6.94
C GLU A 16 -4.17 11.43 -7.58
N LYS A 17 -4.13 10.65 -8.66
CA LYS A 17 -5.33 10.19 -9.35
C LYS A 17 -6.19 9.33 -8.41
N THR A 18 -5.55 8.41 -7.68
CA THR A 18 -6.20 7.52 -6.73
C THR A 18 -6.86 8.28 -5.58
N ILE A 19 -6.14 9.21 -4.95
CA ILE A 19 -6.69 10.01 -3.84
C ILE A 19 -7.81 10.95 -4.30
N ARG A 20 -7.70 11.55 -5.49
CA ARG A 20 -8.79 12.37 -6.06
C ARG A 20 -10.06 11.57 -6.28
N LEU A 21 -9.95 10.36 -6.84
CA LEU A 21 -11.10 9.50 -7.08
C LEU A 21 -11.70 8.99 -5.76
N TYR A 22 -10.86 8.67 -4.77
CA TYR A 22 -11.33 8.36 -3.42
C TYR A 22 -12.14 9.51 -2.81
N CYS A 23 -11.62 10.74 -2.88
CA CYS A 23 -12.29 11.95 -2.44
C CYS A 23 -13.65 12.14 -3.12
N GLU A 24 -13.71 12.02 -4.46
CA GLU A 24 -14.96 12.10 -5.23
C GLU A 24 -15.99 11.07 -4.76
N LYS A 25 -15.59 9.81 -4.57
CA LYS A 25 -16.50 8.72 -4.18
C LYS A 25 -16.98 8.80 -2.74
N THR A 26 -16.18 9.41 -1.86
CA THR A 26 -16.49 9.53 -0.43
C THR A 26 -17.11 10.88 -0.05
N GLY A 27 -17.10 11.85 -0.96
CA GLY A 27 -17.56 13.22 -0.69
C GLY A 27 -16.58 14.03 0.17
N ILE A 28 -15.31 13.62 0.24
CA ILE A 28 -14.25 14.37 0.91
C ILE A 28 -13.65 15.36 -0.09
N ASP A 29 -13.49 16.61 0.31
CA ASP A 29 -12.80 17.60 -0.53
C ASP A 29 -11.32 17.25 -0.67
N PHE A 30 -10.87 17.05 -1.91
CA PHE A 30 -9.46 16.84 -2.19
C PHE A 30 -8.64 18.08 -1.83
N LYS A 31 -7.52 17.87 -1.15
CA LYS A 31 -6.54 18.90 -0.82
C LYS A 31 -5.14 18.43 -1.20
N PRO A 32 -4.30 19.25 -1.86
CA PRO A 32 -2.92 18.87 -2.18
C PRO A 32 -2.12 18.37 -0.97
N GLU A 33 -2.40 18.91 0.22
CA GLU A 33 -1.80 18.54 1.50
C GLU A 33 -2.10 17.09 1.93
N MET A 34 -3.00 16.38 1.24
CA MET A 34 -3.19 14.93 1.41
C MET A 34 -2.03 14.12 0.81
N LEU A 35 -1.24 14.73 -0.07
CA LEU A 35 -0.11 14.09 -0.76
C LEU A 35 1.23 14.72 -0.37
N GLU A 36 1.24 15.93 0.21
CA GLU A 36 2.44 16.66 0.60
C GLU A 36 2.28 17.21 2.01
N TRP A 37 3.32 17.09 2.83
CA TRP A 37 3.29 17.54 4.21
C TRP A 37 4.63 18.15 4.62
N ASN A 38 4.59 18.96 5.68
CA ASN A 38 5.72 19.75 6.13
C ASN A 38 6.20 19.35 7.54
N ASP A 39 7.20 20.07 8.06
CA ASP A 39 7.79 19.79 9.36
C ASP A 39 6.79 19.88 10.53
N GLU A 40 5.78 20.77 10.44
CA GLU A 40 4.73 20.88 11.46
C GLU A 40 3.86 19.62 11.49
N ASP A 41 3.47 19.10 10.32
CA ASP A 41 2.73 17.84 10.19
C ASP A 41 3.55 16.66 10.73
N CYS A 42 4.85 16.61 10.42
CA CYS A 42 5.77 15.59 10.91
C CYS A 42 5.94 15.65 12.43
N ASN A 43 6.00 16.85 13.01
CA ASN A 43 6.07 17.05 14.45
C ASN A 43 4.78 16.59 15.13
N TYR A 44 3.63 16.97 14.58
CA TYR A 44 2.33 16.49 15.05
C TYR A 44 2.24 14.96 15.00
N ALA A 45 2.59 14.35 13.87
CA ALA A 45 2.59 12.89 13.71
C ALA A 45 3.55 12.19 14.69
N THR A 46 4.74 12.76 14.90
CA THR A 46 5.70 12.25 15.88
C THR A 46 5.07 12.18 17.27
N ILE A 47 4.35 13.22 17.69
CA ILE A 47 3.65 13.28 18.97
C ILE A 47 2.48 12.29 19.02
N ALA A 48 1.66 12.24 17.97
CA ALA A 48 0.50 11.35 17.90
C ALA A 48 0.89 9.87 17.94
N PHE A 49 2.02 9.51 17.33
CA PHE A 49 2.49 8.13 17.21
C PHE A 49 3.61 7.74 18.20
N GLN A 50 3.89 8.54 19.25
CA GLN A 50 4.98 8.29 20.21
C GLN A 50 4.95 6.88 20.86
N LYS A 51 3.76 6.30 21.03
CA LYS A 51 3.61 4.96 21.61
C LYS A 51 4.19 3.85 20.72
N TRP A 52 4.38 4.14 19.43
CA TRP A 52 4.86 3.22 18.41
C TRP A 52 6.18 3.71 17.79
N ASN A 53 7.05 4.28 18.64
CA ASN A 53 8.36 4.77 18.23
C ASN A 53 9.14 3.70 17.46
N GLY A 54 9.70 4.08 16.30
CA GLY A 54 10.39 3.17 15.41
C GLY A 54 9.53 2.67 14.26
N TRP A 55 8.24 2.38 14.48
CA TRP A 55 7.39 1.74 13.47
C TRP A 55 7.02 2.66 12.30
N HIS A 56 6.70 3.92 12.60
CA HIS A 56 6.23 4.90 11.61
C HIS A 56 7.33 5.86 11.16
N ASN A 57 8.60 5.61 11.54
CA ASN A 57 9.70 6.55 11.36
C ASN A 57 9.90 6.94 9.89
N ASP A 58 9.79 5.98 8.97
CA ASP A 58 10.01 6.25 7.54
C ASP A 58 8.92 7.15 6.96
N ALA A 59 7.66 6.90 7.33
CA ALA A 59 6.54 7.76 6.95
C ALA A 59 6.68 9.17 7.59
N ILE A 60 6.98 9.24 8.88
CA ILE A 60 7.17 10.51 9.62
C ILE A 60 8.32 11.35 9.05
N LYS A 61 9.38 10.72 8.54
CA LYS A 61 10.54 11.42 7.97
C LYS A 61 10.37 11.78 6.50
N SER A 62 9.35 11.26 5.82
CA SER A 62 9.05 11.64 4.45
C SER A 62 8.29 12.97 4.41
N SER A 63 8.07 13.52 3.22
CA SER A 63 7.38 14.81 3.02
C SER A 63 6.25 14.74 2.00
N ALA A 64 6.03 13.57 1.39
CA ALA A 64 4.99 13.39 0.39
C ALA A 64 4.77 11.91 0.06
N LEU A 65 3.58 11.61 -0.46
CA LEU A 65 3.27 10.39 -1.19
C LEU A 65 3.47 10.63 -2.69
N ARG A 66 4.58 10.13 -3.23
CA ARG A 66 4.96 10.27 -4.64
C ARG A 66 4.83 8.92 -5.37
N PRO A 67 4.63 8.93 -6.71
CA PRO A 67 4.69 7.72 -7.50
C PRO A 67 5.97 6.94 -7.19
N ARG A 68 5.86 5.62 -6.98
CA ARG A 68 7.03 4.77 -6.75
C ARG A 68 7.92 4.77 -8.00
N THR A 69 9.23 4.80 -7.78
CA THR A 69 10.22 4.76 -8.88
C THR A 69 10.62 3.33 -9.26
N HIS A 70 10.32 2.37 -8.39
CA HIS A 70 10.62 0.95 -8.59
C HIS A 70 9.33 0.15 -8.55
N HIS A 71 8.80 -0.19 -9.72
CA HIS A 71 7.67 -1.10 -9.83
C HIS A 71 8.13 -2.52 -9.49
N GLN A 72 7.44 -3.17 -8.56
CA GLN A 72 7.67 -4.58 -8.29
C GLN A 72 6.83 -5.40 -9.25
N THR A 73 7.49 -5.99 -10.25
CA THR A 73 6.87 -7.04 -11.06
C THR A 73 7.47 -8.36 -10.62
N MET A 74 6.82 -9.02 -9.66
CA MET A 74 7.28 -10.31 -9.16
C MET A 74 6.60 -11.44 -9.93
N THR A 75 7.40 -12.40 -10.39
CA THR A 75 6.89 -13.67 -10.91
C THR A 75 6.86 -14.69 -9.78
N THR A 76 5.98 -15.69 -9.88
CA THR A 76 5.92 -16.83 -8.96
C THR A 76 7.31 -17.45 -8.72
N GLU A 77 8.10 -17.60 -9.79
CA GLU A 77 9.47 -18.13 -9.68
C GLU A 77 10.39 -17.22 -8.87
N SER A 78 10.33 -15.89 -9.10
CA SER A 78 11.16 -14.93 -8.37
C SER A 78 10.79 -14.88 -6.88
N GLU A 79 9.49 -14.93 -6.55
CA GLU A 79 8.98 -14.98 -5.18
C GLU A 79 9.41 -16.27 -4.48
N ASP A 80 9.22 -17.42 -5.12
CA ASP A 80 9.57 -18.72 -4.54
C ASP A 80 11.07 -18.82 -4.27
N LYS A 81 11.90 -18.27 -5.16
CA LYS A 81 13.35 -18.19 -4.95
C LYS A 81 13.69 -17.27 -3.78
N GLU A 82 13.09 -16.10 -3.68
CA GLU A 82 13.32 -15.16 -2.57
C GLU A 82 12.90 -15.77 -1.23
N TRP A 83 11.68 -16.31 -1.16
CA TRP A 83 11.14 -16.89 0.06
C TRP A 83 11.91 -18.14 0.49
N THR A 84 12.38 -18.96 -0.45
CA THR A 84 13.29 -20.08 -0.13
C THR A 84 14.59 -19.58 0.47
N ALA A 85 15.21 -18.54 -0.11
CA ALA A 85 16.45 -17.98 0.39
C ALA A 85 16.31 -17.35 1.78
N LYS A 86 15.17 -16.71 2.05
CA LYS A 86 14.91 -15.95 3.28
C LYS A 86 14.38 -16.82 4.43
N TYR A 87 13.53 -17.79 4.12
CA TYR A 87 12.76 -18.56 5.12
C TYR A 87 13.00 -20.07 5.05
N GLY A 88 13.70 -20.56 4.03
CA GLY A 88 13.95 -21.98 3.80
C GLY A 88 12.84 -22.67 2.98
N PRO A 89 13.12 -23.87 2.43
CA PRO A 89 12.24 -24.53 1.46
C PRO A 89 10.89 -24.97 2.05
N GLU A 90 10.84 -25.39 3.31
CA GLU A 90 9.58 -25.82 3.92
C GLU A 90 8.66 -24.63 4.23
N ALA A 91 9.21 -23.51 4.70
CA ALA A 91 8.44 -22.30 4.91
C ALA A 91 7.94 -21.72 3.59
N GLN A 92 8.76 -21.72 2.53
CA GLN A 92 8.34 -21.26 1.21
C GLN A 92 7.12 -22.02 0.69
N LYS A 93 7.07 -23.35 0.82
CA LYS A 93 5.90 -24.15 0.40
C LYS A 93 4.63 -23.74 1.14
N VAL A 94 4.73 -23.47 2.46
CA VAL A 94 3.59 -23.01 3.27
C VAL A 94 3.11 -21.64 2.80
N ILE A 95 4.04 -20.72 2.53
CA ILE A 95 3.71 -19.39 1.99
C ILE A 95 3.02 -19.52 0.63
N ARG A 96 3.58 -20.28 -0.31
CA ARG A 96 3.01 -20.49 -1.65
C ARG A 96 1.60 -21.08 -1.57
N LYS A 97 1.42 -22.15 -0.77
CA LYS A 97 0.10 -22.73 -0.56
C LYS A 97 -0.90 -21.72 0.01
N THR A 98 -0.46 -20.90 0.96
CA THR A 98 -1.33 -19.86 1.56
C THR A 98 -1.73 -18.83 0.51
N VAL A 99 -0.80 -18.39 -0.35
CA VAL A 99 -1.13 -17.50 -1.46
C VAL A 99 -2.17 -18.16 -2.38
N GLU A 100 -1.88 -19.37 -2.88
CA GLU A 100 -2.76 -20.11 -3.79
C GLU A 100 -4.17 -20.31 -3.25
N ASP A 101 -4.29 -20.69 -1.97
CA ASP A 101 -5.57 -20.91 -1.29
C ASP A 101 -6.40 -19.62 -1.17
N ASN A 102 -5.78 -18.43 -1.24
CA ASN A 102 -6.44 -17.13 -1.08
C ASN A 102 -6.55 -16.32 -2.39
N VAL A 103 -6.00 -16.79 -3.52
CA VAL A 103 -6.06 -16.05 -4.79
C VAL A 103 -7.51 -15.77 -5.21
N ALA A 104 -8.42 -16.73 -5.04
CA ALA A 104 -9.81 -16.54 -5.43
C ALA A 104 -10.50 -15.41 -4.64
N ASP A 105 -10.25 -15.32 -3.34
CA ASP A 105 -10.79 -14.25 -2.49
C ASP A 105 -10.15 -12.89 -2.82
N TYR A 106 -8.84 -12.87 -3.10
CA TYR A 106 -8.15 -11.67 -3.56
C TYR A 106 -8.75 -11.15 -4.87
N GLU A 107 -8.91 -11.99 -5.89
CA GLU A 107 -9.50 -11.59 -7.18
C GLU A 107 -10.95 -11.14 -7.04
N TYR A 108 -11.72 -11.78 -6.15
CA TYR A 108 -13.07 -11.34 -5.82
C TYR A 108 -13.08 -9.92 -5.23
N LEU A 109 -12.16 -9.58 -4.33
CA LEU A 109 -12.07 -8.22 -3.77
C LEU A 109 -11.54 -7.21 -4.80
N LYS A 110 -10.56 -7.62 -5.61
CA LYS A 110 -9.91 -6.79 -6.64
C LYS A 110 -10.90 -6.29 -7.68
N GLN A 111 -11.92 -7.07 -8.04
CA GLN A 111 -12.93 -6.64 -9.01
C GLN A 111 -13.70 -5.36 -8.58
N PHE A 112 -13.67 -5.02 -7.28
CA PHE A 112 -14.31 -3.82 -6.75
C PHE A 112 -13.36 -2.62 -6.64
N ALA A 113 -12.07 -2.80 -6.94
CA ALA A 113 -11.09 -1.72 -6.90
C ALA A 113 -11.48 -0.60 -7.89
N LEU A 114 -11.20 0.63 -7.50
CA LEU A 114 -11.40 1.79 -8.36
C LEU A 114 -10.54 1.67 -9.64
N PRO A 115 -11.06 2.03 -10.81
CA PRO A 115 -10.29 2.05 -12.04
C PRO A 115 -9.35 3.26 -12.06
N ILE A 116 -8.09 3.03 -11.71
CA ILE A 116 -7.01 4.03 -11.72
C ILE A 116 -6.33 4.11 -13.08
#